data_AF-A0A9W6M678-F1
#
_entry.id   AF-A0A9W6M678-F1
#
_cell.length_a   1.000
_cell.length_b   1.000
_cell.length_c   1.000
_cell.angle_alpha   90.00
_cell.angle_beta   90.00
_cell.angle_gamma   90.00
#
_symmetry.space_group_name_H-M   'P 1'
#
loop_
_entity.id
_entity.type
_entity.pdbx_description
1 polymer ?
#
loop_
_entity_poly.entity_id
_entity_poly.type
_entity_poly.pdbx_seq_one_letter_code
_entity_poly.pdbx_strand_id
1 'polypeptide(L)' 'MSGTSENLPDGPDLDALRHEIDELKKIPTEELVNPTPELVEENAPTPAPTDAIGSEDWHDKR' A
#
# COMPACT_ATOMS: atom_id res chain seq x y z
N MET A 1 20.61 40.22 11.84
CA MET A 1 19.66 40.18 10.72
C MET A 1 19.24 38.73 10.56
N SER A 2 17.96 38.45 10.82
CA SER A 2 17.35 37.12 10.83
C SER A 2 17.60 36.36 9.53
N GLY A 3 18.09 35.13 9.64
CA GLY A 3 18.00 34.16 8.55
C GLY A 3 16.55 33.71 8.44
N THR A 4 15.92 33.98 7.31
CA THR A 4 14.58 33.52 6.94
C THR A 4 14.52 31.99 6.96
N SER A 5 14.06 31.44 8.09
CA SER A 5 13.60 30.05 8.25
C SER A 5 12.16 29.94 7.71
N GLU A 6 11.96 30.25 6.45
CA GLU A 6 10.66 30.14 5.80
C GLU A 6 10.79 29.09 4.71
N ASN A 7 10.03 28.00 4.85
CA ASN A 7 9.89 26.87 3.90
C ASN A 7 10.74 25.61 4.17
N LEU A 8 10.76 25.11 5.41
CA LEU A 8 10.81 23.65 5.58
C LEU A 8 9.37 23.15 5.44
N PRO A 9 9.07 22.18 4.56
CA PRO A 9 7.76 21.53 4.57
C PRO A 9 7.53 20.99 5.99
N ASP A 10 6.31 21.18 6.52
CA ASP A 10 5.92 20.54 7.78
C ASP A 10 6.18 19.04 7.60
N GLY A 11 7.14 18.53 8.37
CA GLY A 11 7.47 17.11 8.36
C GLY A 11 6.22 16.28 8.66
N PRO A 12 6.21 14.99 8.28
CA PRO A 12 5.09 14.13 8.61
C PRO A 12 4.84 14.13 10.12
N ASP A 13 3.58 14.07 10.51
CA ASP A 13 3.18 13.99 11.92
C ASP A 13 3.76 12.71 12.54
N LEU A 14 4.82 12.89 13.33
CA LEU A 14 5.55 11.78 13.96
C LEU A 14 4.71 11.07 15.02
N ASP A 15 3.75 11.75 15.64
CA ASP A 15 2.90 11.15 16.65
C ASP A 15 1.80 10.31 15.98
N ALA A 16 1.26 10.75 14.84
CA ALA A 16 0.39 9.93 14.01
C ALA A 16 1.10 8.67 13.50
N LEU A 17 2.32 8.80 13.00
CA LEU A 17 3.11 7.65 12.53
C LEU A 17 3.45 6.67 13.65
N ARG A 18 3.75 7.16 14.86
CA ARG A 18 3.96 6.30 16.04
C ARG A 18 2.70 5.55 16.41
N HIS A 19 1.56 6.22 16.41
CA HIS A 19 0.28 5.59 16.68
C HIS A 19 0.00 4.46 15.68
N GLU A 20 0.20 4.71 14.38
CA GLU A 20 0.03 3.69 13.34
C GLU A 20 0.97 2.49 13.55
N ILE A 21 2.25 2.74 13.85
CA ILE A 21 3.22 1.66 14.14
C ILE A 21 2.79 0.83 15.35
N ASP A 22 2.31 1.47 16.41
CA ASP A 22 1.87 0.78 17.62
C ASP A 22 0.60 -0.05 17.38
N GLU A 23 -0.33 0.40 16.54
CA GLU A 23 -1.46 -0.42 16.10
C GLU A 23 -0.98 -1.64 15.29
N LEU A 24 -0.08 -1.45 14.33
CA LEU A 24 0.46 -2.55 13.52
C LEU A 24 1.20 -3.59 14.37
N LYS A 25 1.90 -3.16 15.41
CA LYS A 25 2.61 -4.06 16.34
C LYS A 25 1.69 -4.92 17.20
N LYS A 26 0.39 -4.61 17.28
CA LYS A 26 -0.58 -5.46 17.99
C LYS A 26 -0.91 -6.73 17.21
N ILE A 27 -0.65 -6.74 15.90
CA ILE A 27 -0.88 -7.90 15.04
C ILE A 27 0.22 -8.94 15.36
N PRO A 28 -0.14 -10.15 15.81
CA PRO A 28 0.84 -11.19 16.15
C PRO A 28 1.56 -11.66 14.88
N THR A 29 2.84 -12.04 15.04
CA THR A 29 3.68 -12.42 13.88
C THR A 29 3.18 -13.71 13.23
N GLU A 30 2.57 -14.59 14.02
CA GLU A 30 1.98 -15.84 13.59
C GLU A 30 0.82 -15.63 12.60
N GLU A 31 0.02 -14.58 12.79
CA GLU A 31 -1.08 -14.22 11.87
C GLU A 31 -0.56 -13.62 10.56
N LEU A 32 0.65 -13.04 10.55
CA LEU A 32 1.28 -12.57 9.30
C LEU A 32 1.82 -13.73 8.46
N VAL A 33 2.31 -14.80 9.10
CA VAL A 33 2.90 -15.96 8.43
C VAL A 33 1.84 -16.99 8.06
N ASN A 34 0.79 -17.12 8.86
CA ASN A 34 -0.32 -18.04 8.64
C ASN A 34 -1.65 -17.31 8.87
N PRO A 35 -2.03 -16.39 7.97
CA PRO A 35 -3.23 -15.59 8.11
C PRO A 35 -4.49 -16.45 8.02
N THR A 36 -5.54 -16.02 8.71
CA THR A 36 -6.87 -16.59 8.51
C THR A 36 -7.38 -16.25 7.09
N PRO A 37 -8.26 -17.06 6.50
CA PRO A 37 -8.85 -16.74 5.19
C PRO A 37 -9.52 -15.37 5.16
N GLU A 38 -10.20 -14.98 6.24
CA GLU A 38 -10.85 -13.67 6.41
C GLU A 38 -9.82 -12.52 6.30
N LEU A 39 -8.70 -12.62 7.01
CA LEU A 39 -7.63 -11.62 6.94
C LEU A 39 -7.03 -11.49 5.54
N VAL A 40 -6.93 -12.60 4.80
CA VAL A 40 -6.47 -12.58 3.40
C VAL A 40 -7.47 -11.86 2.50
N GLU A 41 -8.78 -12.13 2.66
CA GLU A 41 -9.83 -11.50 1.87
C GLU A 41 -9.92 -9.98 2.12
N GLU A 42 -9.82 -9.54 3.37
CA GLU A 42 -9.86 -8.12 3.75
C GLU A 42 -8.67 -7.32 3.18
N ASN A 43 -7.50 -7.95 3.12
CA ASN A 43 -6.27 -7.32 2.63
C ASN A 43 -5.99 -7.63 1.15
N ALA A 44 -6.85 -8.42 0.49
CA ALA A 44 -6.71 -8.71 -0.92
C ALA A 44 -6.95 -7.44 -1.75
N PRO A 45 -6.09 -7.13 -2.73
CA PRO A 45 -6.35 -6.03 -3.63
C PRO A 45 -7.63 -6.31 -4.43
N THR A 46 -8.42 -5.27 -4.68
CA THR A 46 -9.57 -5.40 -5.60
C THR A 46 -9.08 -5.86 -6.97
N PRO A 47 -9.63 -6.95 -7.55
CA PRO A 47 -9.22 -7.42 -8.86
C PRO A 47 -9.42 -6.33 -9.90
N ALA A 48 -8.36 -6.01 -10.65
CA ALA A 48 -8.46 -5.15 -11.81
C ALA A 48 -8.85 -5.98 -13.04
N PRO A 49 -9.69 -5.44 -13.95
CA PRO A 49 -9.92 -6.08 -15.23
C PRO A 49 -8.60 -6.16 -16.00
N THR A 50 -8.17 -7.38 -16.32
CA THR A 50 -7.05 -7.63 -17.21
C THR A 50 -7.55 -7.85 -18.62
N ASP A 51 -6.84 -7.34 -19.61
CA ASP A 51 -7.09 -7.71 -21.00
C ASP A 51 -7.01 -9.23 -21.16
N ALA A 52 -7.85 -9.76 -22.04
CA ALA A 52 -7.81 -11.18 -22.35
C ALA A 52 -6.45 -11.53 -22.96
N ILE A 53 -5.73 -12.47 -22.35
CA ILE A 53 -4.50 -12.99 -22.94
C ILE A 53 -4.85 -13.63 -24.30
N GLY A 54 -4.38 -13.00 -25.39
CA GLY A 54 -4.66 -13.42 -26.77
C GLY A 54 -5.59 -12.50 -27.57
N SER A 55 -5.96 -11.32 -27.05
CA SER A 55 -6.69 -10.29 -27.83
C SER A 55 -5.82 -9.49 -28.80
N GLU A 56 -4.53 -9.84 -28.92
CA GLU A 56 -3.66 -9.21 -29.90
C GLU A 56 -4.01 -9.76 -31.29
N ASP A 57 -4.50 -8.90 -32.17
CA ASP A 57 -4.82 -9.21 -33.56
C ASP A 57 -3.51 -9.54 -34.33
N TRP A 58 -3.05 -10.78 -34.20
CA TRP A 58 -1.88 -11.30 -34.93
C TRP A 58 -2.10 -11.34 -36.45
N HIS A 59 -3.31 -11.02 -36.92
CA HIS A 59 -3.69 -10.97 -38.32
C HIS A 59 -3.48 -9.59 -38.98
N ASP A 60 -3.12 -8.53 -38.24
CA ASP A 60 -2.88 -7.19 -38.78
C ASP A 60 -1.46 -7.01 -39.39
N LYS A 61 -0.84 -8.12 -39.83
CA LYS A 61 0.41 -8.13 -40.59
C LYS A 61 0.29 -9.06 -41.80
N ARG A 62 -0.43 -8.63 -42.83
CA ARG A 62 -0.30 -9.15 -44.20
C ARG A 62 -0.38 -8.04 -45.23
#